data_AF-A0A2X3EQ18-F1
#
_entry.id   AF-A0A2X3EQ18-F1
#
_cell.length_a   1.000
_cell.length_b   1.000
_cell.length_c   1.000
_cell.angle_alpha   90.00
_cell.angle_beta   90.00
_cell.angle_gamma   90.00
#
_symmetry.space_group_name_H-M   'P 1'
#
loop_
_entity.id
_entity.type
_entity.pdbx_description
1 polymer ?
#
loop_
_entity_poly.entity_id
_entity_poly.type
_entity_poly.pdbx_seq_one_letter_code
_entity_poly.pdbx_strand_id
1 'polypeptide(L)'
;MGYLPGTLWLLAGVVLAGAVQDFMVLFISSRRNGASLGEMIKQEMGPVPGSIALFGCFLIMIIILAVLALIVVKALAESPWGVFTVCSTVPIALFMGIYMRFLRPGRVGEVSVIGIVLLVASIWFGGVIAHDPYWGPALTFKDTTITFTLIGYAFISALLPVWLILAPRDYLATFLKIGVIVGLALGIVILNPDLKMPAVTQYIDGTGPLWKGALFPFLFITIACGAVSGFHALIASGTTPKLLANETDARFIGYGAMLMESFVAVMALVAASIIEPGLYFAMNTPPAGLGIVMPNLHEMGGENAAMIAAQLKEVTVHAAATVSSWGFVISPEQILQTAKDIGEPSVLNRAGGAPDAGRRYRPRIP
;
A
#
# COMPACT_ATOMS: atom_id res chain seq x y z
N MET A 1 10.76 14.17 -11.94
CA MET A 1 9.68 14.84 -12.69
C MET A 1 9.09 16.01 -11.91
N GLY A 2 9.13 16.02 -10.56
CA GLY A 2 8.45 17.03 -9.74
C GLY A 2 7.05 16.55 -9.34
N TYR A 3 6.34 17.33 -8.51
CA TYR A 3 5.00 16.93 -8.06
C TYR A 3 3.89 17.24 -9.07
N LEU A 4 4.05 18.26 -9.90
CA LEU A 4 2.97 18.80 -10.75
C LEU A 4 2.42 17.78 -11.77
N PRO A 5 3.25 17.04 -12.54
CA PRO A 5 2.72 16.05 -13.48
C PRO A 5 1.90 14.95 -12.79
N GLY A 6 2.36 14.52 -11.61
CA GLY A 6 1.65 13.53 -10.79
C GLY A 6 0.33 14.07 -10.25
N THR A 7 0.31 15.31 -9.75
CA THR A 7 -0.92 15.97 -9.28
C THR A 7 -1.95 16.08 -10.38
N LEU A 8 -1.56 16.59 -11.55
CA LEU A 8 -2.47 16.76 -12.69
C LEU A 8 -3.03 15.41 -13.14
N TRP A 9 -2.19 14.37 -13.14
CA TRP A 9 -2.61 13.04 -13.51
C TRP A 9 -3.53 12.39 -12.47
N LEU A 10 -3.27 12.56 -11.17
CA LEU A 10 -4.18 12.08 -10.12
C LEU A 10 -5.56 12.72 -10.27
N LEU A 11 -5.63 14.04 -10.49
CA LEU A 11 -6.89 14.77 -10.60
C LEU A 11 -7.64 14.46 -11.91
N ALA A 12 -6.96 14.53 -13.06
CA ALA A 12 -7.61 14.29 -14.35
C ALA A 12 -7.84 12.79 -14.61
N GLY A 13 -6.84 11.97 -14.30
CA GLY A 13 -6.88 10.52 -14.50
C GLY A 13 -7.99 9.88 -13.69
N VAL A 14 -8.15 10.22 -12.40
CA VAL A 14 -9.22 9.63 -11.59
C VAL A 14 -10.60 9.95 -12.16
N VAL A 15 -10.83 11.20 -12.56
CA VAL A 15 -12.14 11.66 -13.03
C VAL A 15 -12.50 11.07 -14.38
N LEU A 16 -11.53 10.97 -15.29
CA LEU A 16 -11.75 10.59 -16.69
C LEU A 16 -11.54 9.10 -16.96
N ALA A 17 -10.64 8.45 -16.24
CA ALA A 17 -10.27 7.07 -16.46
C ALA A 17 -10.68 6.19 -15.27
N GLY A 18 -10.07 6.36 -14.09
CA GLY A 18 -10.23 5.43 -12.97
C GLY A 18 -11.69 5.27 -12.52
N ALA A 19 -12.33 6.38 -12.15
CA ALA A 19 -13.67 6.36 -11.57
C ALA A 19 -14.74 5.99 -12.62
N VAL A 20 -14.53 6.39 -13.88
CA VAL A 20 -15.38 5.98 -15.01
C VAL A 20 -15.28 4.47 -15.23
N GLN A 21 -14.05 3.93 -15.29
CA GLN A 21 -13.80 2.52 -15.49
C GLN A 21 -14.43 1.66 -14.39
N ASP A 22 -14.23 2.00 -13.12
CA ASP A 22 -14.79 1.25 -11.99
C ASP A 22 -16.31 1.29 -11.97
N PHE A 23 -16.90 2.47 -12.18
CA PHE A 23 -18.34 2.60 -12.27
C PHE A 23 -18.91 1.79 -13.43
N MET A 24 -18.32 1.88 -14.62
CA MET A 24 -18.78 1.14 -15.80
C MET A 24 -18.70 -0.37 -15.58
N VAL A 25 -17.57 -0.87 -15.06
CA VAL A 25 -17.39 -2.31 -14.82
C VAL A 25 -18.36 -2.81 -13.74
N LEU A 26 -18.58 -2.03 -12.68
CA LEU A 26 -19.57 -2.34 -11.65
C LEU A 26 -20.99 -2.41 -12.23
N PHE A 27 -21.38 -1.40 -12.99
CA PHE A 27 -22.72 -1.29 -13.59
C PHE A 27 -22.99 -2.42 -14.60
N ILE A 28 -22.03 -2.73 -15.47
CA ILE A 28 -22.18 -3.82 -16.44
C ILE A 28 -22.28 -5.16 -15.72
N SER A 29 -21.46 -5.37 -14.68
CA SER A 29 -21.50 -6.62 -13.91
C SER A 29 -22.81 -6.77 -13.12
N SER A 30 -23.34 -5.70 -12.53
CA SER A 30 -24.63 -5.75 -11.82
C SER A 30 -25.79 -6.14 -12.74
N ARG A 31 -25.75 -5.71 -14.01
CA ARG A 31 -26.73 -6.12 -15.04
C ARG A 31 -26.55 -7.56 -15.53
N ARG A 32 -25.45 -8.22 -15.17
CA ARG A 32 -25.10 -9.60 -15.57
C ARG A 32 -24.98 -10.54 -14.37
N ASN A 33 -25.83 -10.36 -13.37
CA ASN A 33 -25.85 -11.19 -12.15
C ASN A 33 -24.50 -11.24 -11.40
N GLY A 34 -23.72 -10.16 -11.46
CA GLY A 34 -22.41 -10.07 -10.82
C GLY A 34 -21.35 -10.95 -11.49
N ALA A 35 -21.41 -11.08 -12.82
CA ALA A 35 -20.41 -11.79 -13.62
C ALA A 35 -19.04 -11.09 -13.56
N SER A 36 -17.98 -11.87 -13.40
CA SER A 36 -16.60 -11.36 -13.40
C SER A 36 -16.21 -10.81 -14.77
N LEU A 37 -15.22 -9.93 -14.81
CA LEU A 37 -14.73 -9.31 -16.05
C LEU A 37 -14.42 -10.35 -17.15
N GLY A 38 -13.72 -11.44 -16.80
CA GLY A 38 -13.40 -12.49 -17.76
C GLY A 38 -14.63 -13.26 -18.27
N GLU A 39 -15.64 -13.48 -17.43
CA GLU A 39 -16.89 -14.12 -17.85
C GLU A 39 -17.72 -13.19 -18.74
N MET A 40 -17.72 -11.88 -18.46
CA MET A 40 -18.35 -10.89 -19.34
C MET A 40 -17.70 -10.87 -20.73
N ILE A 41 -16.36 -10.92 -20.80
CA ILE A 41 -15.65 -11.01 -22.08
C ILE A 41 -16.01 -12.29 -22.83
N LYS A 42 -16.14 -13.41 -22.11
CA LYS A 42 -16.54 -14.70 -22.69
C LYS A 42 -17.94 -14.65 -23.32
N GLN A 43 -18.88 -13.96 -22.67
CA GLN A 43 -20.24 -13.79 -23.17
C GLN A 43 -20.30 -12.93 -24.44
N GLU A 44 -19.45 -11.91 -24.55
CA GLU A 44 -19.46 -10.97 -25.68
C GLU A 44 -18.60 -11.43 -26.87
N MET A 45 -17.42 -11.99 -26.60
CA MET A 45 -16.41 -12.30 -27.62
C MET A 45 -16.23 -13.79 -27.87
N GLY A 46 -16.96 -14.63 -27.13
CA GLY A 46 -16.91 -16.09 -27.24
C GLY A 46 -15.87 -16.76 -26.34
N PRO A 47 -15.80 -18.11 -26.40
CA PRO A 47 -15.08 -18.92 -25.42
C PRO A 47 -13.56 -18.74 -25.44
N VAL A 48 -12.96 -18.51 -26.62
CA VAL A 48 -11.50 -18.39 -26.76
C VAL A 48 -11.01 -17.07 -26.14
N PRO A 49 -11.51 -15.88 -26.54
CA PRO A 49 -11.09 -14.61 -25.91
C PRO A 49 -11.43 -14.57 -24.42
N GLY A 50 -12.59 -15.10 -24.02
CA GLY A 50 -13.00 -15.19 -22.62
C GLY A 50 -12.05 -16.01 -21.75
N SER A 51 -11.61 -17.18 -22.24
CA SER A 51 -10.69 -18.05 -21.50
C SER A 51 -9.31 -17.40 -21.34
N ILE A 52 -8.81 -16.74 -22.39
CA ILE A 52 -7.57 -15.98 -22.34
C ILE A 52 -7.68 -14.83 -21.32
N ALA A 53 -8.79 -14.09 -21.34
CA ALA A 53 -9.03 -13.00 -20.41
C ALA A 53 -9.12 -13.49 -18.95
N LEU A 54 -9.81 -14.60 -18.69
CA LEU A 54 -9.89 -15.21 -17.36
C LEU A 54 -8.51 -15.63 -16.85
N PHE A 55 -7.71 -16.29 -17.69
CA PHE A 55 -6.35 -16.70 -17.34
C PHE A 55 -5.44 -15.49 -17.08
N GLY A 56 -5.54 -14.45 -17.93
CA GLY A 56 -4.80 -13.20 -17.75
C GLY A 56 -5.19 -12.48 -16.45
N CYS A 57 -6.49 -12.36 -16.16
CA CYS A 57 -6.99 -11.80 -14.91
C CYS A 57 -6.46 -12.58 -13.70
N PHE A 58 -6.46 -13.92 -13.78
CA PHE A 58 -5.92 -14.78 -12.72
C PHE A 58 -4.42 -14.53 -12.46
N LEU A 59 -3.60 -14.44 -13.50
CA LEU A 59 -2.17 -14.13 -13.35
C LEU A 59 -1.93 -12.74 -12.74
N ILE A 60 -2.69 -11.74 -13.20
CA ILE A 60 -2.62 -10.37 -12.65
C ILE A 60 -2.99 -10.38 -11.16
N MET A 61 -4.04 -11.11 -10.78
CA MET A 61 -4.44 -11.25 -9.37
C MET A 61 -3.33 -11.85 -8.50
N ILE A 62 -2.61 -12.87 -8.99
CA ILE A 62 -1.46 -13.45 -8.26
C ILE A 62 -0.37 -12.39 -8.04
N ILE A 63 -0.01 -11.65 -9.09
CA ILE A 63 1.04 -10.63 -9.00
C ILE A 63 0.66 -9.52 -8.01
N ILE A 64 -0.58 -9.02 -8.10
CA ILE A 64 -1.06 -7.94 -7.23
C ILE A 64 -1.13 -8.41 -5.78
N LEU A 65 -1.65 -9.62 -5.51
CA LEU A 65 -1.68 -10.18 -4.17
C LEU A 65 -0.27 -10.37 -3.59
N ALA A 66 0.70 -10.81 -4.40
CA ALA A 66 2.09 -10.92 -3.96
C ALA A 66 2.69 -9.57 -3.58
N VAL A 67 2.49 -8.52 -4.40
CA VAL A 67 2.99 -7.17 -4.11
C VAL A 67 2.34 -6.58 -2.85
N LEU A 68 1.02 -6.70 -2.71
CA LEU A 68 0.31 -6.22 -1.51
C LEU A 68 0.73 -6.99 -0.25
N ALA A 69 0.89 -8.32 -0.35
CA ALA A 69 1.38 -9.14 0.74
C ALA A 69 2.79 -8.72 1.18
N LEU A 70 3.70 -8.44 0.24
CA LEU A 70 5.05 -7.96 0.55
C LEU A 70 5.03 -6.64 1.34
N ILE A 71 4.14 -5.70 1.00
CA ILE A 71 3.99 -4.44 1.74
C ILE A 71 3.52 -4.70 3.17
N VAL A 72 2.51 -5.57 3.34
CA VAL A 72 2.00 -5.93 4.68
C VAL A 72 3.05 -6.65 5.51
N VAL A 73 3.78 -7.61 4.92
CA VAL A 73 4.86 -8.34 5.60
C VAL A 73 5.92 -7.37 6.11
N LYS A 74 6.38 -6.45 5.25
CA LYS A 74 7.39 -5.44 5.65
C LYS A 74 6.88 -4.46 6.70
N ALA A 75 5.59 -4.12 6.68
CA ALA A 75 5.00 -3.22 7.67
C ALA A 75 4.78 -3.87 9.05
N LEU A 76 4.62 -5.20 9.09
CA LEU A 76 4.35 -5.95 10.32
C LEU A 76 5.59 -6.65 10.88
N ALA A 77 6.59 -6.94 10.04
CA ALA A 77 7.86 -7.50 10.47
C ALA A 77 8.50 -6.62 11.53
N GLU A 78 9.00 -7.24 12.59
CA GLU A 78 9.65 -6.55 13.71
C GLU A 78 8.77 -5.49 14.42
N SER A 79 7.44 -5.50 14.18
CA SER A 79 6.49 -4.54 14.73
C SER A 79 5.44 -5.23 15.61
N PRO A 80 5.71 -5.47 16.91
CA PRO A 80 4.76 -6.13 17.80
C PRO A 80 3.45 -5.34 17.95
N TRP A 81 3.53 -4.01 17.89
CA TRP A 81 2.33 -3.14 17.89
C TRP A 81 1.44 -3.42 16.67
N GLY A 82 2.02 -3.48 15.47
CA GLY A 82 1.31 -3.75 14.24
C GLY A 82 0.70 -5.16 14.23
N VAL A 83 1.50 -6.17 14.59
CA VAL A 83 1.06 -7.57 14.65
C VAL A 83 -0.11 -7.73 15.61
N PHE A 84 0.00 -7.24 16.84
CA PHE A 84 -1.07 -7.35 17.83
C PHE A 84 -2.37 -6.69 17.34
N THR A 85 -2.26 -5.48 16.80
CA THR A 85 -3.41 -4.70 16.31
C THR A 85 -4.10 -5.45 15.17
N VAL A 86 -3.36 -5.93 14.17
CA VAL A 86 -3.92 -6.66 13.02
C VAL A 86 -4.52 -7.99 13.45
N CYS A 87 -3.83 -8.77 14.29
CA CYS A 87 -4.35 -10.03 14.81
C CYS A 87 -5.64 -9.83 15.61
N SER A 88 -5.75 -8.75 16.38
CA SER A 88 -6.96 -8.42 17.15
C SER A 88 -8.17 -8.10 16.27
N THR A 89 -7.98 -7.66 15.01
CA THR A 89 -9.11 -7.43 14.09
C THR A 89 -9.86 -8.72 13.72
N VAL A 90 -9.20 -9.88 13.78
CA VAL A 90 -9.81 -11.17 13.44
C VAL A 90 -10.90 -11.58 14.46
N PRO A 91 -10.63 -11.69 15.77
CA PRO A 91 -11.66 -12.00 16.74
C PRO A 91 -12.74 -10.91 16.82
N ILE A 92 -12.39 -9.64 16.64
CA ILE A 92 -13.38 -8.55 16.56
C ILE A 92 -14.32 -8.78 15.37
N ALA A 93 -13.79 -9.07 14.17
CA ALA A 93 -14.59 -9.33 13.00
C ALA A 93 -15.49 -10.57 13.15
N LEU A 94 -14.96 -11.67 13.73
CA LEU A 94 -15.74 -12.86 14.03
C LEU A 94 -16.90 -12.54 15.00
N PHE A 95 -16.62 -11.79 16.06
CA PHE A 95 -17.63 -11.31 16.99
C PHE A 95 -18.70 -10.47 16.27
N MET A 96 -18.27 -9.49 15.45
CA MET A 96 -19.19 -8.64 14.70
C MET A 96 -20.06 -9.46 13.74
N GLY A 97 -19.49 -10.43 13.02
CA GLY A 97 -20.21 -11.31 12.11
C GLY A 97 -21.27 -12.16 12.82
N ILE A 98 -20.91 -12.78 13.95
CA ILE A 98 -21.83 -13.56 14.79
C ILE A 98 -22.91 -12.66 15.41
N TYR A 99 -22.54 -11.47 15.87
CA TYR A 99 -23.47 -10.51 16.49
C TYR A 99 -24.56 -10.08 15.51
N MET A 100 -24.16 -9.71 14.29
CA MET A 100 -25.09 -9.29 13.23
C MET A 100 -25.97 -10.43 12.71
N ARG A 101 -25.50 -11.68 12.80
CA ARG A 101 -26.24 -12.84 12.28
C ARG A 101 -27.20 -13.43 13.30
N PHE A 102 -26.78 -13.59 14.56
CA PHE A 102 -27.50 -14.39 15.55
C PHE A 102 -27.97 -13.60 16.77
N LEU A 103 -27.19 -12.64 17.28
CA LEU A 103 -27.54 -11.95 18.53
C LEU A 103 -28.56 -10.83 18.30
N ARG A 104 -28.27 -9.92 17.36
CA ARG A 104 -29.14 -8.78 17.04
C ARG A 104 -29.16 -8.47 15.54
N PRO A 105 -29.92 -9.25 14.75
CA PRO A 105 -30.08 -9.00 13.33
C PRO A 105 -30.58 -7.58 13.04
N GLY A 106 -29.96 -6.92 12.06
CA GLY A 106 -30.35 -5.59 11.58
C GLY A 106 -29.83 -4.39 12.39
N ARG A 107 -29.20 -4.59 13.56
CA ARG A 107 -28.65 -3.49 14.38
C ARG A 107 -27.19 -3.19 14.05
N VAL A 108 -26.94 -2.73 12.83
CA VAL A 108 -25.57 -2.44 12.34
C VAL A 108 -24.90 -1.37 13.20
N GLY A 109 -25.60 -0.30 13.59
CA GLY A 109 -25.01 0.79 14.38
C GLY A 109 -24.42 0.36 15.72
N GLU A 110 -25.06 -0.56 16.44
CA GLU A 110 -24.56 -1.06 17.74
C GLU A 110 -23.22 -1.79 17.56
N VAL A 111 -23.16 -2.69 16.59
CA VAL A 111 -21.95 -3.47 16.32
C VAL A 111 -20.83 -2.60 15.75
N SER A 112 -21.15 -1.54 15.01
CA SER A 112 -20.17 -0.56 14.54
C SER A 112 -19.51 0.15 15.70
N VAL A 113 -20.29 0.64 16.67
CA VAL A 113 -19.75 1.33 17.86
C VAL A 113 -18.88 0.38 18.68
N ILE A 114 -19.35 -0.84 18.94
CA ILE A 114 -18.57 -1.85 19.67
C ILE A 114 -17.28 -2.16 18.92
N GLY A 115 -17.35 -2.39 17.60
CA GLY A 115 -16.19 -2.68 16.76
C GLY A 115 -15.16 -1.55 16.79
N ILE A 116 -15.59 -0.29 16.68
CA ILE A 116 -14.71 0.88 16.76
C ILE A 116 -14.04 0.98 18.14
N VAL A 117 -14.80 0.80 19.23
CA VAL A 117 -14.25 0.83 20.59
C VAL A 117 -13.21 -0.27 20.78
N LEU A 118 -13.52 -1.49 20.34
CA LEU A 118 -12.57 -2.62 20.42
C LEU A 118 -11.33 -2.40 19.55
N LEU A 119 -11.49 -1.78 18.38
CA LEU A 119 -10.38 -1.45 17.49
C LEU A 119 -9.46 -0.40 18.12
N VAL A 120 -10.02 0.69 18.66
CA VAL A 120 -9.25 1.73 19.37
C VAL A 120 -8.55 1.14 20.59
N ALA A 121 -9.25 0.30 21.36
CA ALA A 121 -8.65 -0.43 22.47
C ALA A 121 -7.50 -1.33 21.99
N SER A 122 -7.65 -2.03 20.87
CA SER A 122 -6.61 -2.90 20.31
C SER A 122 -5.36 -2.12 19.88
N ILE A 123 -5.54 -0.93 19.30
CA ILE A 123 -4.42 -0.04 18.94
C ILE A 123 -3.70 0.43 20.20
N TRP A 124 -4.44 0.84 21.23
CA TRP A 124 -3.87 1.30 22.49
C TRP A 124 -3.13 0.18 23.24
N PHE A 125 -3.78 -0.98 23.43
CA PHE A 125 -3.16 -2.16 24.06
C PHE A 125 -1.97 -2.68 23.25
N GLY A 126 -2.01 -2.58 21.92
CA GLY A 126 -0.87 -2.94 21.08
C GLY A 126 0.38 -2.10 21.37
N GLY A 127 0.20 -0.81 21.70
CA GLY A 127 1.31 0.05 22.15
C GLY A 127 1.84 -0.38 23.52
N VAL A 128 0.94 -0.69 24.47
CA VAL A 128 1.34 -1.18 25.81
C VAL A 128 2.13 -2.50 25.71
N ILE A 129 1.63 -3.44 24.89
CA ILE A 129 2.25 -4.75 24.66
C ILE A 129 3.61 -4.63 23.96
N ALA A 130 3.75 -3.67 23.04
CA ALA A 130 5.03 -3.43 22.37
C ALA A 130 6.13 -2.97 23.34
N HIS A 131 5.78 -2.27 24.41
CA HIS A 131 6.71 -1.84 25.47
C HIS A 131 6.91 -2.87 26.59
N ASP A 132 6.13 -3.95 26.61
CA ASP A 132 6.25 -4.99 27.63
C ASP A 132 7.51 -5.85 27.39
N PRO A 133 8.36 -6.09 28.42
CA PRO A 133 9.60 -6.84 28.26
C PRO A 133 9.44 -8.30 27.83
N TYR A 134 8.26 -8.90 28.06
CA TYR A 134 7.98 -10.29 27.70
C TYR A 134 7.15 -10.38 26.42
N TRP A 135 6.05 -9.63 26.34
CA TRP A 135 5.12 -9.71 25.21
C TRP A 135 5.60 -9.00 23.95
N GLY A 136 6.40 -7.93 24.09
CA GLY A 136 7.00 -7.22 22.96
C GLY A 136 7.86 -8.16 22.11
N PRO A 137 8.90 -8.80 22.67
CA PRO A 137 9.72 -9.78 21.95
C PRO A 137 8.92 -11.00 21.46
N ALA A 138 7.93 -11.47 22.24
CA ALA A 138 7.12 -12.63 21.85
C ALA A 138 6.26 -12.38 20.60
N LEU A 139 5.85 -11.14 20.35
CA LEU A 139 5.06 -10.74 19.17
C LEU A 139 5.91 -10.09 18.07
N THR A 140 7.23 -10.08 18.25
CA THR A 140 8.19 -9.61 17.24
C THR A 140 8.53 -10.79 16.34
N PHE A 141 7.89 -10.83 15.16
CA PHE A 141 8.10 -11.90 14.20
C PHE A 141 8.91 -11.43 12.99
N LYS A 142 9.74 -12.35 12.48
CA LYS A 142 10.48 -12.18 11.23
C LYS A 142 9.55 -12.22 10.02
N ASP A 143 9.97 -11.58 8.92
CA ASP A 143 9.26 -11.51 7.64
C ASP A 143 8.79 -12.89 7.14
N THR A 144 9.63 -13.92 7.29
CA THR A 144 9.32 -15.29 6.84
C THR A 144 8.15 -15.89 7.61
N THR A 145 8.12 -15.72 8.93
CA THR A 145 7.02 -16.17 9.79
C THR A 145 5.73 -15.44 9.44
N ILE A 146 5.78 -14.11 9.30
CA ILE A 146 4.60 -13.32 8.90
C ILE A 146 4.09 -13.75 7.53
N THR A 147 4.98 -14.05 6.58
CA THR A 147 4.61 -14.52 5.24
C THR A 147 3.81 -15.83 5.29
N PHE A 148 4.33 -16.84 5.99
CA PHE A 148 3.62 -18.13 6.10
C PHE A 148 2.31 -18.01 6.89
N THR A 149 2.28 -17.21 7.95
CA THR A 149 1.06 -16.94 8.71
C THR A 149 0.02 -16.22 7.85
N LEU A 150 0.42 -15.26 7.02
CA LEU A 150 -0.50 -14.54 6.13
C LEU A 150 -1.09 -15.47 5.06
N ILE A 151 -0.28 -16.38 4.49
CA ILE A 151 -0.76 -17.39 3.54
C ILE A 151 -1.76 -18.33 4.22
N GLY A 152 -1.43 -18.84 5.41
CA GLY A 152 -2.33 -19.69 6.19
C GLY A 152 -3.65 -18.99 6.52
N TYR A 153 -3.57 -17.73 6.96
CA TYR A 153 -4.74 -16.89 7.24
C TYR A 153 -5.60 -16.65 5.99
N ALA A 154 -4.98 -16.34 4.84
CA ALA A 154 -5.69 -16.11 3.58
C ALA A 154 -6.42 -17.39 3.13
N PHE A 155 -5.78 -18.55 3.27
CA PHE A 155 -6.38 -19.85 2.98
C PHE A 155 -7.60 -20.13 3.88
N ILE A 156 -7.46 -19.99 5.20
CA ILE A 156 -8.56 -20.19 6.15
C ILE A 156 -9.70 -19.20 5.87
N SER A 157 -9.38 -17.93 5.63
CA SER A 157 -10.37 -16.89 5.35
C SER A 157 -11.15 -17.15 4.05
N ALA A 158 -10.52 -17.75 3.04
CA ALA A 158 -11.19 -18.13 1.80
C ALA A 158 -12.16 -19.31 1.96
N LEU A 159 -11.96 -20.17 2.98
CA LEU A 159 -12.87 -21.27 3.32
C LEU A 159 -14.06 -20.81 4.16
N LEU A 160 -13.90 -19.73 4.92
CA LEU A 160 -14.94 -19.22 5.81
C LEU A 160 -16.02 -18.44 5.04
N PRO A 161 -17.28 -18.45 5.52
CA PRO A 161 -18.34 -17.68 4.90
C PRO A 161 -18.06 -16.17 4.90
N VAL A 162 -18.41 -15.50 3.80
CA VAL A 162 -18.21 -14.04 3.62
C VAL A 162 -18.80 -13.22 4.76
N TRP A 163 -19.97 -13.61 5.27
CA TRP A 163 -20.65 -12.88 6.37
C TRP A 163 -19.93 -13.00 7.72
N LEU A 164 -19.10 -14.03 7.91
CA LEU A 164 -18.48 -14.33 9.20
C LEU A 164 -17.19 -13.55 9.42
N ILE A 165 -16.35 -13.44 8.38
CA ILE A 165 -15.03 -12.78 8.49
C ILE A 165 -14.85 -11.65 7.50
N LEU A 166 -15.08 -11.89 6.21
CA LEU A 166 -14.73 -10.94 5.14
C LEU A 166 -15.52 -9.64 5.28
N ALA A 167 -16.85 -9.71 5.25
CA ALA A 167 -17.73 -8.55 5.36
C ALA A 167 -17.56 -7.75 6.67
N PRO A 168 -17.59 -8.36 7.88
CA PRO A 168 -17.42 -7.59 9.12
C PRO A 168 -16.00 -7.01 9.27
N ARG A 169 -14.96 -7.70 8.80
CA ARG A 169 -13.59 -7.19 8.86
C ARG A 169 -13.38 -6.02 7.91
N ASP A 170 -13.88 -6.11 6.68
CA ASP A 170 -13.81 -5.02 5.70
C ASP A 170 -14.60 -3.79 6.18
N TYR A 171 -15.76 -4.03 6.80
CA TYR A 171 -16.55 -2.98 7.42
C TYR A 171 -15.81 -2.30 8.60
N LEU A 172 -15.18 -3.08 9.49
CA LEU A 172 -14.36 -2.54 10.59
C LEU A 172 -13.17 -1.73 10.06
N ALA A 173 -12.47 -2.23 9.04
CA ALA A 173 -11.33 -1.57 8.43
C ALA A 173 -11.71 -0.23 7.76
N THR A 174 -12.95 -0.09 7.29
CA THR A 174 -13.44 1.17 6.71
C THR A 174 -13.39 2.31 7.72
N PHE A 175 -13.77 2.09 8.98
CA PHE A 175 -13.69 3.13 10.02
C PHE A 175 -12.25 3.55 10.31
N LEU A 176 -11.33 2.57 10.39
CA LEU A 176 -9.91 2.85 10.55
C LEU A 176 -9.38 3.71 9.40
N LYS A 177 -9.68 3.30 8.15
CA LYS A 177 -9.26 4.00 6.94
C LYS A 177 -9.79 5.42 6.90
N ILE A 178 -11.09 5.63 7.11
CA ILE A 178 -11.69 6.97 7.11
C ILE A 178 -11.07 7.82 8.23
N GLY A 179 -10.91 7.26 9.44
CA GLY A 179 -10.28 7.97 10.56
C GLY A 179 -8.86 8.43 10.25
N VAL A 180 -8.03 7.56 9.67
CA VAL A 180 -6.66 7.89 9.24
C VAL A 180 -6.67 8.92 8.12
N ILE A 181 -7.54 8.78 7.12
CA ILE A 181 -7.66 9.72 6.00
C ILE A 181 -8.03 11.12 6.51
N VAL A 182 -9.02 11.22 7.38
CA VAL A 182 -9.45 12.50 7.97
C VAL A 182 -8.35 13.07 8.85
N GLY A 183 -7.70 12.24 9.69
CA GLY A 183 -6.59 12.68 10.54
C GLY A 183 -5.41 13.22 9.73
N LEU A 184 -5.01 12.53 8.66
CA LEU A 184 -3.95 12.98 7.75
C LEU A 184 -4.34 14.26 7.01
N ALA A 185 -5.57 14.35 6.51
CA ALA A 185 -6.07 15.54 5.82
C ALA A 185 -6.06 16.77 6.74
N LEU A 186 -6.58 16.63 7.96
CA LEU A 186 -6.55 17.69 8.97
C LEU A 186 -5.11 18.04 9.35
N GLY A 187 -4.24 17.04 9.54
CA GLY A 187 -2.81 17.25 9.82
C GLY A 187 -2.11 18.08 8.75
N ILE A 188 -2.35 17.78 7.47
CA ILE A 188 -1.80 18.53 6.34
C ILE A 188 -2.30 19.99 6.34
N VAL A 189 -3.60 20.20 6.54
CA VAL A 189 -4.20 21.54 6.54
C VAL A 189 -3.70 22.39 7.72
N ILE A 190 -3.56 21.79 8.90
CA ILE A 190 -3.11 22.48 10.12
C ILE A 190 -1.61 22.79 10.05
N LEU A 191 -0.79 21.81 9.67
CA LEU A 191 0.66 21.99 9.57
C LEU A 191 1.05 22.91 8.41
N ASN A 192 0.23 22.93 7.35
CA ASN A 192 0.48 23.66 6.10
C ASN A 192 1.95 23.58 5.65
N PRO A 193 2.48 22.36 5.41
CA PRO A 193 3.89 22.18 5.19
C PRO A 193 4.30 22.72 3.81
N ASP A 194 5.43 23.41 3.76
CA ASP A 194 6.00 23.87 2.50
C ASP A 194 6.39 22.67 1.62
N LEU A 195 5.89 22.68 0.38
CA LEU A 195 6.28 21.70 -0.64
C LEU A 195 7.71 22.01 -1.11
N LYS A 196 8.67 21.24 -0.60
CA LYS A 196 10.10 21.41 -0.90
C LYS A 196 10.49 20.87 -2.27
N MET A 197 9.81 19.81 -2.72
CA MET A 197 9.98 19.31 -4.08
C MET A 197 9.45 20.34 -5.08
N PRO A 198 10.22 20.74 -6.10
CA PRO A 198 9.73 21.68 -7.10
C PRO A 198 8.61 21.06 -7.95
N ALA A 199 7.74 21.93 -8.48
CA ALA A 199 6.63 21.53 -9.36
C ALA A 199 7.12 20.67 -10.54
N VAL A 200 8.24 21.07 -11.13
CA VAL A 200 8.94 20.34 -12.18
C VAL A 200 10.42 20.25 -11.83
N THR A 201 11.02 19.07 -11.99
CA THR A 201 12.47 18.87 -11.84
C THR A 201 13.15 18.77 -13.21
N GLN A 202 14.49 18.88 -13.22
CA GLN A 202 15.31 18.61 -14.41
C GLN A 202 15.05 17.24 -15.08
N TYR A 203 14.46 16.29 -14.34
CA TYR A 203 14.12 14.94 -14.80
C TYR A 203 12.73 14.81 -15.44
N ILE A 204 12.13 15.91 -15.91
CA ILE A 204 10.86 15.85 -16.67
C ILE A 204 11.04 15.21 -18.05
N ASP A 205 12.26 15.26 -18.58
CA ASP A 205 12.69 14.64 -19.84
C ASP A 205 12.79 13.10 -19.77
N GLY A 206 12.62 12.51 -18.58
CA GLY A 206 12.69 11.07 -18.38
C GLY A 206 14.08 10.53 -18.06
N THR A 207 15.05 11.38 -17.74
CA THR A 207 16.43 10.97 -17.38
C THR A 207 16.63 10.71 -15.87
N GLY A 208 15.54 10.62 -15.11
CA GLY A 208 15.58 10.56 -13.65
C GLY A 208 16.30 9.34 -13.06
N PRO A 209 16.86 9.48 -11.84
CA PRO A 209 17.59 8.40 -11.16
C PRO A 209 16.68 7.29 -10.64
N LEU A 210 15.44 7.62 -10.25
CA LEU A 210 14.44 6.62 -9.86
C LEU A 210 13.88 5.86 -11.07
N TRP A 211 13.71 6.56 -12.19
CA TRP A 211 13.05 6.03 -13.38
C TRP A 211 13.55 6.67 -14.67
N LYS A 212 13.80 5.81 -15.66
CA LYS A 212 14.17 6.19 -17.02
C LYS A 212 12.97 5.98 -17.95
N GLY A 213 12.62 6.98 -18.75
CA GLY A 213 11.56 6.91 -19.75
C GLY A 213 10.70 8.17 -19.83
N ALA A 214 10.04 8.35 -20.98
CA ALA A 214 9.17 9.51 -21.22
C ALA A 214 8.02 9.58 -20.21
N LEU A 215 7.61 10.80 -19.86
CA LEU A 215 6.51 11.06 -18.92
C LEU A 215 5.20 10.36 -19.33
N PHE A 216 4.87 10.42 -20.63
CA PHE A 216 3.73 9.75 -21.22
C PHE A 216 4.22 8.66 -22.20
N PRO A 217 3.64 7.44 -22.19
CA PRO A 217 2.48 6.97 -21.41
C PRO A 217 2.84 6.45 -20.00
N PHE A 218 4.05 6.72 -19.50
CA PHE A 218 4.53 6.05 -18.30
C PHE A 218 3.78 6.41 -17.02
N LEU A 219 3.20 7.62 -16.95
CA LEU A 219 2.31 8.04 -15.86
C LEU A 219 1.11 7.08 -15.64
N PHE A 220 0.58 6.44 -16.68
CA PHE A 220 -0.50 5.44 -16.55
C PHE A 220 -0.08 4.21 -15.74
N ILE A 221 1.23 3.94 -15.67
CA ILE A 221 1.78 2.75 -15.01
C ILE A 221 2.33 3.13 -13.63
N THR A 222 3.05 4.25 -13.52
CA THR A 222 3.72 4.64 -12.26
C THR A 222 2.78 5.19 -11.21
N ILE A 223 1.72 5.89 -11.64
CA ILE A 223 0.67 6.40 -10.77
C ILE A 223 -0.64 5.78 -11.27
N ALA A 224 -0.69 4.45 -11.21
CA ALA A 224 -1.88 3.69 -11.53
C ALA A 224 -2.89 3.81 -10.38
N CYS A 225 -2.62 3.21 -9.22
CA CYS A 225 -3.50 3.28 -8.05
C CYS A 225 -3.72 4.75 -7.63
N GLY A 226 -4.98 5.19 -7.62
CA GLY A 226 -5.37 6.59 -7.37
C GLY A 226 -5.64 7.45 -8.62
N ALA A 227 -5.20 7.07 -9.82
CA ALA A 227 -5.58 7.74 -11.07
C ALA A 227 -6.30 6.80 -12.06
N VAL A 228 -5.86 5.56 -12.18
CA VAL A 228 -6.45 4.55 -13.07
C VAL A 228 -6.72 3.29 -12.30
N SER A 229 -7.93 2.76 -12.46
CA SER A 229 -8.31 1.53 -11.78
C SER A 229 -7.72 0.30 -12.47
N GLY A 230 -6.95 -0.49 -11.72
CA GLY A 230 -6.52 -1.82 -12.12
C GLY A 230 -7.31 -2.90 -11.36
N PHE A 231 -6.83 -3.23 -10.16
CA PHE A 231 -7.42 -4.24 -9.28
C PHE A 231 -8.86 -3.92 -8.87
N HIS A 232 -9.19 -2.65 -8.67
CA HIS A 232 -10.53 -2.24 -8.24
C HIS A 232 -11.60 -2.58 -9.28
N ALA A 233 -11.29 -2.52 -10.57
CA ALA A 233 -12.20 -2.96 -11.63
C ALA A 233 -12.51 -4.47 -11.54
N LEU A 234 -11.53 -5.30 -11.15
CA LEU A 234 -11.75 -6.74 -10.96
C LEU A 234 -12.70 -7.00 -9.79
N ILE A 235 -12.54 -6.27 -8.68
CA ILE A 235 -13.44 -6.34 -7.52
C ILE A 235 -14.82 -5.74 -7.81
N ALA A 236 -14.87 -4.67 -8.60
CA ALA A 236 -16.09 -4.03 -9.10
C ALA A 236 -16.91 -4.97 -10.00
N SER A 237 -16.27 -5.90 -10.71
CA SER A 237 -16.97 -6.97 -11.45
C SER A 237 -17.31 -8.21 -10.62
N GLY A 238 -16.75 -8.33 -9.41
CA GLY A 238 -16.75 -9.57 -8.64
C GLY A 238 -17.70 -9.53 -7.45
N THR A 239 -17.20 -9.05 -6.32
CA THR A 239 -17.91 -9.09 -5.03
C THR A 239 -18.86 -7.91 -4.86
N THR A 240 -18.42 -6.71 -5.25
CA THR A 240 -19.20 -5.46 -5.14
C THR A 240 -20.63 -5.55 -5.71
N PRO A 241 -20.87 -6.06 -6.94
CA PRO A 241 -22.23 -6.08 -7.52
C PRO A 241 -23.16 -7.04 -6.77
N LYS A 242 -22.62 -8.03 -6.06
CA LYS A 242 -23.40 -8.98 -5.22
C LYS A 242 -23.78 -8.40 -3.86
N LEU A 243 -23.21 -7.25 -3.50
CA LEU A 243 -23.42 -6.55 -2.24
C LEU A 243 -24.17 -5.21 -2.42
N LEU A 244 -24.45 -4.80 -3.66
CA LEU A 244 -25.26 -3.62 -3.94
C LEU A 244 -26.71 -3.87 -3.49
N ALA A 245 -27.24 -2.95 -2.69
CA ALA A 245 -28.66 -2.94 -2.34
C ALA A 245 -29.50 -2.52 -3.56
N ASN A 246 -29.11 -1.43 -4.21
CA ASN A 246 -29.75 -0.91 -5.41
C ASN A 246 -28.71 -0.47 -6.44
N GLU A 247 -29.11 -0.48 -7.71
CA GLU A 247 -28.25 -0.04 -8.82
C GLU A 247 -27.94 1.46 -8.77
N THR A 248 -28.81 2.27 -8.16
CA THR A 248 -28.56 3.71 -7.92
C THR A 248 -27.33 3.96 -7.05
N ASP A 249 -26.97 2.99 -6.20
CA ASP A 249 -25.83 3.08 -5.31
C ASP A 249 -24.50 2.82 -6.05
N ALA A 250 -24.56 2.24 -7.27
CA ALA A 250 -23.37 1.92 -8.05
C ALA A 250 -22.53 3.16 -8.37
N ARG A 251 -23.15 4.33 -8.60
CA ARG A 251 -22.40 5.57 -8.83
C ARG A 251 -21.63 6.00 -7.58
N PHE A 252 -22.29 6.00 -6.42
CA PHE A 252 -21.64 6.40 -5.18
C PHE A 252 -20.54 5.42 -4.78
N ILE A 253 -20.78 4.11 -4.93
CA ILE A 253 -19.82 3.07 -4.55
C ILE A 253 -18.67 2.97 -5.55
N GLY A 254 -18.95 2.83 -6.85
CA GLY A 254 -17.89 2.68 -7.87
C GLY A 254 -17.11 3.97 -8.11
N TYR A 255 -17.80 5.04 -8.51
CA TYR A 255 -17.14 6.32 -8.82
C TYR A 255 -16.59 6.97 -7.54
N GLY A 256 -17.39 7.00 -6.48
CA GLY A 256 -17.02 7.67 -5.22
C GLY A 256 -15.87 6.99 -4.49
N ALA A 257 -15.79 5.65 -4.46
CA ALA A 257 -14.66 4.97 -3.82
C ALA A 257 -13.34 5.27 -4.53
N MET A 258 -13.34 5.35 -5.87
CA MET A 258 -12.15 5.69 -6.64
C MET A 258 -11.70 7.14 -6.42
N LEU A 259 -12.64 8.09 -6.28
CA LEU A 259 -12.31 9.46 -5.86
C LEU A 259 -11.67 9.49 -4.47
N MET A 260 -12.17 8.70 -3.52
CA MET A 260 -11.59 8.61 -2.18
C MET A 260 -10.18 8.03 -2.19
N GLU A 261 -9.90 7.04 -3.05
CA GLU A 261 -8.53 6.54 -3.24
C GLU A 261 -7.60 7.62 -3.80
N SER A 262 -8.05 8.37 -4.81
CA SER A 262 -7.28 9.48 -5.38
C SER A 262 -6.98 10.56 -4.35
N PHE A 263 -7.92 10.85 -3.46
CA PHE A 263 -7.69 11.75 -2.32
C PHE A 263 -6.54 11.26 -1.42
N VAL A 264 -6.46 9.96 -1.14
CA VAL A 264 -5.32 9.37 -0.42
C VAL A 264 -4.02 9.48 -1.21
N ALA A 265 -4.06 9.28 -2.53
CA ALA A 265 -2.90 9.42 -3.39
C ALA A 265 -2.37 10.87 -3.43
N VAL A 266 -3.25 11.88 -3.39
CA VAL A 266 -2.86 13.28 -3.25
C VAL A 266 -2.19 13.55 -1.90
N MET A 267 -2.72 13.00 -0.79
CA MET A 267 -2.07 13.13 0.52
C MET A 267 -0.69 12.46 0.54
N ALA A 268 -0.54 11.29 -0.09
CA ALA A 268 0.75 10.62 -0.23
C ALA A 268 1.74 11.46 -1.08
N LEU A 269 1.26 12.12 -2.14
CA LEU A 269 2.07 13.02 -2.95
C LEU A 269 2.53 14.24 -2.14
N VAL A 270 1.66 14.82 -1.31
CA VAL A 270 2.03 15.90 -0.38
C VAL A 270 3.11 15.41 0.59
N ALA A 271 2.90 14.26 1.23
CA ALA A 271 3.88 13.66 2.14
C ALA A 271 5.24 13.40 1.48
N ALA A 272 5.26 12.99 0.21
CA ALA A 272 6.50 12.83 -0.55
C ALA A 272 7.16 14.18 -0.91
N SER A 273 6.35 15.22 -1.15
CA SER A 273 6.80 16.52 -1.65
C SER A 273 7.31 17.47 -0.55
N ILE A 274 7.01 17.18 0.73
CA ILE A 274 7.54 17.92 1.89
C ILE A 274 8.96 17.47 2.28
N ILE A 275 9.40 16.30 1.82
CA ILE A 275 10.74 15.78 2.07
C ILE A 275 11.74 16.59 1.26
N GLU A 276 12.87 16.94 1.87
CA GLU A 276 13.99 17.59 1.16
C GLU A 276 14.37 16.77 -0.08
N PRO A 277 14.46 17.36 -1.29
CA PRO A 277 14.72 16.61 -2.51
C PRO A 277 15.96 15.71 -2.44
N GLY A 278 17.06 16.19 -1.84
CA GLY A 278 18.26 15.38 -1.66
C GLY A 278 18.04 14.16 -0.77
N LEU A 279 17.31 14.32 0.33
CA LEU A 279 16.92 13.20 1.19
C LEU A 279 15.96 12.24 0.45
N TYR A 280 14.97 12.78 -0.27
CA TYR A 280 14.05 11.98 -1.08
C TYR A 280 14.79 11.10 -2.10
N PHE A 281 15.73 11.66 -2.87
CA PHE A 281 16.50 10.90 -3.84
C PHE A 281 17.44 9.89 -3.18
N ALA A 282 18.04 10.21 -2.03
CA ALA A 282 18.87 9.26 -1.28
C ALA A 282 18.07 8.05 -0.78
N MET A 283 16.84 8.28 -0.31
CA MET A 283 15.96 7.22 0.22
C MET A 283 15.36 6.33 -0.86
N ASN A 284 14.98 6.92 -2.00
CA ASN A 284 14.15 6.25 -3.01
C ASN A 284 14.92 5.76 -4.23
N THR A 285 16.18 6.19 -4.43
CA THR A 285 16.99 5.67 -5.54
C THR A 285 17.49 4.27 -5.21
N PRO A 286 17.35 3.28 -6.12
CA PRO A 286 17.90 1.95 -5.91
C PRO A 286 19.42 2.00 -5.64
N PRO A 287 19.98 1.07 -4.84
CA PRO A 287 21.41 1.04 -4.53
C PRO A 287 22.31 1.09 -5.78
N ALA A 288 21.91 0.39 -6.84
CA ALA A 288 22.61 0.41 -8.12
C ALA A 288 22.61 1.79 -8.80
N GLY A 289 21.57 2.60 -8.59
CA GLY A 289 21.50 3.98 -9.09
C GLY A 289 22.34 4.96 -8.27
N LEU A 290 22.61 4.64 -7.01
CA LEU A 290 23.49 5.40 -6.12
C LEU A 290 24.97 4.97 -6.20
N GLY A 291 25.27 3.85 -6.88
CA GLY A 291 26.61 3.29 -6.92
C GLY A 291 27.02 2.56 -5.63
N ILE A 292 26.06 2.18 -4.80
CA ILE A 292 26.31 1.62 -3.46
C ILE A 292 25.87 0.15 -3.38
N VAL A 293 26.50 -0.60 -2.47
CA VAL A 293 26.05 -1.93 -2.03
C VAL A 293 25.61 -1.79 -0.58
N MET A 294 24.33 -2.06 -0.32
CA MET A 294 23.80 -1.96 1.05
C MET A 294 24.35 -3.09 1.92
N PRO A 295 24.82 -2.79 3.14
CA PRO A 295 25.23 -3.83 4.09
C PRO A 295 24.00 -4.62 4.58
N ASN A 296 24.23 -5.82 5.10
CA ASN A 296 23.13 -6.66 5.61
C ASN A 296 22.63 -6.14 6.97
N LEU A 297 21.64 -5.25 6.94
CA LEU A 297 21.09 -4.62 8.14
C LEU A 297 20.42 -5.62 9.10
N HIS A 298 20.06 -6.83 8.66
CA HIS A 298 19.50 -7.87 9.56
C HIS A 298 20.53 -8.43 10.54
N GLU A 299 21.83 -8.25 10.28
CA GLU A 299 22.92 -8.72 11.15
C GLU A 299 23.41 -7.64 12.13
N MET A 300 22.76 -6.48 12.15
CA MET A 300 23.19 -5.30 12.93
C MET A 300 23.04 -5.47 14.46
N GLY A 301 22.46 -6.58 14.93
CA GLY A 301 22.41 -7.00 16.33
C GLY A 301 23.37 -8.14 16.71
N GLY A 302 24.20 -8.61 15.76
CA GLY A 302 25.16 -9.71 15.98
C GLY A 302 26.60 -9.22 16.22
N GLU A 303 27.56 -10.15 16.24
CA GLU A 303 28.99 -9.88 16.46
C GLU A 303 29.58 -8.88 15.44
N ASN A 304 28.99 -8.80 14.24
CA ASN A 304 29.42 -7.91 13.15
C ASN A 304 28.80 -6.50 13.19
N ALA A 305 28.03 -6.15 14.22
CA ALA A 305 27.30 -4.88 14.31
C ALA A 305 28.20 -3.65 14.07
N ALA A 306 29.40 -3.64 14.66
CA ALA A 306 30.35 -2.53 14.50
C ALA A 306 30.85 -2.38 13.04
N MET A 307 31.09 -3.50 12.35
CA MET A 307 31.48 -3.51 10.94
C MET A 307 30.34 -3.00 10.05
N ILE A 308 29.11 -3.48 10.28
CA ILE A 308 27.92 -3.07 9.53
C ILE A 308 27.65 -1.58 9.73
N ALA A 309 27.81 -1.07 10.95
CA ALA A 309 27.68 0.36 11.25
C ALA A 309 28.75 1.21 10.54
N ALA A 310 29.99 0.72 10.44
CA ALA A 310 31.06 1.39 9.68
C ALA A 310 30.75 1.41 8.18
N GLN A 311 30.39 0.25 7.60
CA GLN A 311 29.98 0.13 6.19
C GLN A 311 28.80 1.05 5.88
N LEU A 312 27.82 1.13 6.80
CA LEU A 312 26.66 1.98 6.60
C LEU A 312 27.03 3.47 6.55
N LYS A 313 27.99 3.91 7.38
CA LYS A 313 28.51 5.29 7.31
C LYS A 313 29.16 5.56 5.96
N GLU A 314 30.01 4.66 5.47
CA GLU A 314 30.67 4.80 4.16
C GLU A 314 29.65 4.85 3.01
N VAL A 315 28.67 3.94 3.03
CA VAL A 315 27.59 3.88 2.05
C VAL A 315 26.75 5.16 2.08
N THR A 316 26.50 5.72 3.26
CA THR A 316 25.76 6.98 3.41
C THR A 316 26.54 8.17 2.87
N VAL A 317 27.86 8.21 3.09
CA VAL A 317 28.74 9.25 2.51
C VAL A 317 28.71 9.18 0.98
N HIS A 318 28.83 7.97 0.42
CA HIS A 318 28.77 7.78 -1.03
C HIS A 318 27.40 8.19 -1.60
N ALA A 319 26.31 7.77 -0.96
CA ALA A 319 24.95 8.14 -1.39
C ALA A 319 24.75 9.65 -1.38
N ALA A 320 25.20 10.34 -0.32
CA ALA A 320 25.11 11.79 -0.21
C ALA A 320 25.92 12.51 -1.30
N ALA A 321 27.14 12.03 -1.60
CA ALA A 321 27.98 12.57 -2.66
C ALA A 321 27.33 12.39 -4.05
N THR A 322 26.81 11.19 -4.34
CA THR A 322 26.12 10.89 -5.60
C THR A 322 24.89 11.78 -5.78
N VAL A 323 24.03 11.91 -4.77
CA VAL A 323 22.83 12.75 -4.86
C VAL A 323 23.19 14.23 -4.97
N SER A 324 24.21 14.69 -4.23
CA SER A 324 24.70 16.06 -4.34
C SER A 324 25.27 16.38 -5.72
N SER A 325 25.90 15.40 -6.39
CA SER A 325 26.37 15.53 -7.78
C SER A 325 25.25 15.79 -8.79
N TRP A 326 24.01 15.42 -8.44
CA TRP A 326 22.82 15.68 -9.25
C TRP A 326 22.23 17.09 -9.04
N GLY A 327 22.83 17.90 -8.17
CA GLY A 327 22.35 19.23 -7.81
C GLY A 327 21.36 19.25 -6.64
N PHE A 328 21.17 18.11 -5.94
CA PHE A 328 20.36 18.04 -4.73
C PHE A 328 21.26 17.90 -3.51
N VAL A 329 21.61 19.04 -2.88
CA VAL A 329 22.55 19.08 -1.76
C VAL A 329 21.97 18.32 -0.56
N ILE A 330 22.71 17.34 -0.06
CA ILE A 330 22.38 16.57 1.13
C ILE A 330 23.67 16.11 1.82
N SER A 331 23.74 16.27 3.14
CA SER A 331 24.90 15.81 3.91
C SER A 331 24.71 14.38 4.43
N PRO A 332 25.80 13.60 4.61
CA PRO A 332 25.73 12.27 5.22
C PRO A 332 25.12 12.33 6.63
N GLU A 333 25.41 13.38 7.40
CA GLU A 333 24.90 13.59 8.75
C GLU A 333 23.39 13.78 8.74
N GLN A 334 22.84 14.52 7.75
CA GLN A 334 21.38 14.68 7.61
C GLN A 334 20.69 13.33 7.35
N ILE A 335 21.28 12.48 6.51
CA ILE A 335 20.73 11.14 6.22
C ILE A 335 20.76 10.25 7.47
N LEU A 336 21.89 10.23 8.20
CA LEU A 336 22.04 9.45 9.42
C LEU A 336 21.14 9.97 10.56
N GLN A 337 21.02 11.28 10.70
CA GLN A 337 20.17 11.89 11.71
C GLN A 337 18.70 11.59 11.42
N THR A 338 18.27 11.67 10.16
CA THR A 338 16.92 11.27 9.76
C THR A 338 16.63 9.82 10.14
N ALA A 339 17.58 8.90 9.87
CA ALA A 339 17.44 7.48 10.25
C ALA A 339 17.23 7.32 11.76
N LYS A 340 18.02 8.05 12.55
CA LYS A 340 17.91 8.06 14.01
C LYS A 340 16.58 8.62 14.49
N ASP A 341 16.09 9.71 13.90
CA ASP A 341 14.84 10.37 14.28
C ASP A 341 13.62 9.48 14.02
N ILE A 342 13.66 8.65 12.97
CA ILE A 342 12.60 7.68 12.65
C ILE A 342 12.79 6.32 13.35
N GLY A 343 13.87 6.15 14.13
CA GLY A 343 14.17 4.91 14.84
C GLY A 343 14.63 3.74 13.96
N GLU A 344 15.15 4.02 12.76
CA GLU A 344 15.60 3.00 11.81
C GLU A 344 17.13 3.01 11.68
N PRO A 345 17.79 1.85 11.45
CA PRO A 345 19.23 1.81 11.22
C PRO A 345 19.64 2.60 9.97
N SER A 346 18.79 2.69 8.94
CA SER A 346 19.05 3.46 7.72
C SER A 346 17.76 3.83 7.00
N VAL A 347 17.76 5.01 6.36
CA VAL A 347 16.71 5.48 5.44
C VAL A 347 16.97 5.13 3.97
N LEU A 348 18.17 4.65 3.64
CA LEU A 348 18.54 4.29 2.27
C LEU A 348 17.80 3.02 1.84
N ASN A 349 17.34 2.98 0.60
CA ASN A 349 16.67 1.81 0.01
C ASN A 349 15.41 1.34 0.77
N ARG A 350 14.68 2.28 1.38
CA ARG A 350 13.47 1.98 2.18
C ARG A 350 12.17 2.03 1.39
N ALA A 351 12.17 2.63 0.20
CA ALA A 351 10.95 2.77 -0.60
C ALA A 351 10.60 1.49 -1.37
N GLY A 352 9.70 0.69 -0.79
CA GLY A 352 8.97 -0.35 -1.51
C GLY A 352 7.88 0.27 -2.39
N GLY A 353 8.20 0.56 -3.65
CA GLY A 353 7.24 1.16 -4.58
C GLY A 353 7.73 1.22 -6.02
N ALA A 354 7.81 0.05 -6.67
CA ALA A 354 7.80 -0.16 -8.13
C ALA A 354 9.07 -0.15 -9.02
N PRO A 355 10.34 0.14 -8.64
CA PRO A 355 11.48 -0.19 -9.53
C PRO A 355 12.02 -1.62 -9.37
N ASP A 356 11.69 -2.32 -8.29
CA ASP A 356 12.29 -3.64 -7.99
C ASP A 356 11.66 -4.83 -8.73
N ALA A 357 10.52 -4.63 -9.42
CA ALA A 357 9.83 -5.70 -10.14
C ALA A 357 10.57 -6.19 -11.40
N GLY A 358 11.62 -5.47 -11.86
CA GLY A 358 12.33 -5.77 -13.09
C GLY A 358 13.71 -6.44 -12.98
N ARG A 359 14.26 -6.69 -11.77
CA ARG A 359 15.68 -7.11 -11.64
C ARG A 359 16.01 -8.30 -10.73
N ARG A 360 15.03 -9.04 -10.21
CA ARG A 360 15.29 -10.28 -9.45
C ARG A 360 15.04 -11.58 -10.25
N TYR A 361 15.45 -11.61 -11.51
CA TYR A 361 15.70 -12.86 -12.24
C TYR A 361 17.12 -12.82 -12.83
N ARG A 362 18.12 -13.11 -11.98
CA ARG A 362 19.32 -13.80 -12.45
C ARG A 362 19.37 -15.14 -11.71
N PRO A 363 19.30 -16.27 -12.43
CA PRO A 363 19.47 -17.57 -11.79
C PRO A 363 20.89 -17.67 -11.24
N ARG A 364 21.00 -17.97 -9.94
CA ARG A 364 22.20 -18.58 -9.39
C ARG A 364 22.30 -19.97 -10.00
N ILE A 365 23.32 -20.19 -10.81
CA ILE A 365 23.82 -21.51 -11.20
C ILE A 365 25.30 -21.48 -10.80
N PRO A 366 25.83 -22.57 -10.19
CA PRO A 366 26.89 -22.54 -9.17
C PRO A 366 28.22 -21.92 -9.59
#